data_AF-A0A971IEM3-F1
#
_entry.id   AF-A0A971IEM3-F1
#
_cell.length_a   1.000
_cell.length_b   1.000
_cell.length_c   1.000
_cell.angle_alpha   90.00
_cell.angle_beta   90.00
_cell.angle_gamma   90.00
#
_symmetry.space_group_name_H-M   'P 1'
#
loop_
_entity.id
_entity.type
_entity.pdbx_description
1 polymer ?
#
loop_
_entity_poly.entity_id
_entity_poly.type
_entity_poly.pdbx_seq_one_letter_code
_entity_poly.pdbx_strand_id
1 'polypeptide(L)'
;TLWVTNLLFQDGALGGSEPPEDGFNYDKGLLPPAEERAAAARVTAAVERLVDAVAASGVTLVAVTNEVGLGVVPEYPLARLYRDQLGWANQRLARDADGLYLLVSGYALDLKALAAGPAAAGDPSDDDLPSTLKEPQ
;
A
#
# COMPACT_ATOMS: atom_id res chain seq x y z
N THR A 1 9.12 -3.14 -1.04
CA THR A 1 9.09 -4.47 -1.70
C THR A 1 9.94 -5.49 -0.95
N LEU A 2 11.28 -5.35 -0.94
CA LEU A 2 12.18 -6.33 -0.31
C LEU A 2 11.90 -6.57 1.19
N TRP A 3 11.57 -5.53 1.95
CA TRP A 3 11.36 -5.66 3.39
C TRP A 3 10.16 -6.55 3.76
N VAL A 4 8.99 -6.31 3.14
CA VAL A 4 7.79 -7.13 3.37
C VAL A 4 8.03 -8.57 2.93
N THR A 5 8.66 -8.77 1.76
CA THR A 5 9.07 -10.11 1.30
C THR A 5 9.94 -10.82 2.34
N ASN A 6 10.98 -10.16 2.85
CA ASN A 6 11.86 -10.75 3.86
C ASN A 6 11.12 -11.12 5.15
N LEU A 7 10.18 -10.29 5.61
CA LEU A 7 9.38 -10.55 6.81
C LEU A 7 8.43 -11.74 6.63
N LEU A 8 7.88 -11.92 5.43
CA LEU A 8 7.03 -13.07 5.11
C LEU A 8 7.83 -14.37 5.20
N PHE A 9 9.05 -14.40 4.65
CA PHE A 9 9.91 -15.60 4.59
C PHE A 9 10.89 -15.76 5.75
N GLN A 10 10.80 -14.93 6.79
CA GLN A 10 11.79 -14.89 7.85
C GLN A 10 12.01 -16.24 8.55
N ASP A 11 10.96 -17.05 8.69
CA ASP A 11 10.99 -18.37 9.33
C ASP A 11 11.05 -19.52 8.32
N GLY A 12 11.38 -19.24 7.05
CA GLY A 12 11.48 -20.22 5.97
C GLY A 12 10.50 -19.96 4.81
N ALA A 13 10.49 -20.88 3.84
CA ALA A 13 9.54 -20.85 2.74
C ALA A 13 8.11 -21.06 3.25
N LEU A 14 7.18 -20.25 2.76
CA LEU A 14 5.76 -20.34 3.09
C LEU A 14 5.08 -21.30 2.11
N GLY A 15 4.78 -22.52 2.57
CA GLY A 15 4.33 -23.60 1.68
C GLY A 15 5.31 -23.91 0.54
N GLY A 16 4.92 -24.82 -0.36
CA GLY A 16 5.77 -25.28 -1.45
C GLY A 16 6.37 -26.67 -1.20
N SER A 17 6.24 -27.56 -2.18
CA SER A 17 7.10 -28.73 -2.32
C SER A 17 8.58 -28.30 -2.46
N GLU A 18 9.55 -29.19 -2.28
CA GLU A 18 10.93 -28.88 -2.69
C GLU A 18 10.95 -28.43 -4.16
N PRO A 19 11.78 -27.42 -4.52
CA PRO A 19 11.94 -27.03 -5.91
C PRO A 19 12.42 -28.24 -6.73
N PRO A 20 11.89 -28.48 -7.94
CA PRO A 20 12.45 -29.48 -8.83
C PRO A 20 13.91 -29.15 -9.14
N GLU A 21 14.74 -30.18 -9.41
CA GLU A 21 16.18 -30.02 -9.73
C GLU A 21 16.42 -29.08 -10.92
N ASP A 22 15.44 -29.00 -11.82
CA ASP A 22 15.43 -28.27 -13.07
C ASP A 22 14.11 -27.50 -13.24
N GLY A 23 13.78 -26.61 -12.28
CA GLY A 23 12.64 -25.73 -12.45
C GLY A 23 12.42 -24.70 -11.34
N PHE A 24 11.45 -23.82 -11.57
CA PHE A 24 10.92 -22.93 -10.54
C PHE A 24 9.76 -23.63 -9.83
N ASN A 25 9.74 -23.53 -8.51
CA ASN A 25 8.62 -24.03 -7.71
C ASN A 25 7.42 -23.08 -7.83
N TYR A 26 6.37 -23.52 -8.54
CA TYR A 26 5.11 -22.80 -8.68
C TYR A 26 3.98 -23.49 -7.91
N ASP A 27 4.26 -24.02 -6.71
CA ASP A 27 3.24 -24.66 -5.90
C ASP A 27 2.05 -23.72 -5.70
N LYS A 28 0.92 -24.12 -6.29
CA LYS A 28 -0.39 -23.46 -6.17
C LYS A 28 -1.14 -23.93 -4.92
N GLY A 29 -0.53 -24.85 -4.16
CA GLY A 29 -1.03 -25.36 -2.91
C GLY A 29 -1.42 -24.25 -1.96
N LEU A 30 -2.47 -24.51 -1.18
CA LEU A 30 -2.93 -23.57 -0.17
C LEU A 30 -1.83 -23.37 0.88
N LEU A 31 -1.61 -22.13 1.25
CA LEU A 31 -0.84 -21.81 2.45
C LEU A 31 -1.59 -22.36 3.66
N PRO A 32 -0.94 -23.15 4.54
CA PRO A 32 -1.55 -23.53 5.79
C PRO A 32 -2.01 -22.28 6.54
N PRO A 33 -3.28 -22.19 6.99
CA PRO A 33 -3.80 -20.95 7.58
C PRO A 33 -3.00 -20.46 8.79
N ALA A 34 -2.34 -21.37 9.52
CA ALA A 34 -1.47 -21.01 10.63
C ALA A 34 -0.19 -20.28 10.17
N GLU A 35 0.45 -20.74 9.08
CA GLU A 35 1.64 -20.11 8.52
C GLU A 35 1.32 -18.75 7.91
N GLU A 36 0.19 -18.65 7.20
CA GLU A 36 -0.30 -17.40 6.65
C GLU A 36 -0.51 -16.34 7.75
N ARG A 37 -1.19 -16.71 8.83
CA ARG A 37 -1.41 -15.83 10.00
C ARG A 37 -0.11 -15.44 10.67
N ALA A 38 0.82 -16.37 10.85
CA ALA A 38 2.11 -16.09 11.46
C ALA A 38 2.92 -15.09 10.60
N ALA A 39 2.93 -15.28 9.28
CA ALA A 39 3.58 -14.39 8.34
C ALA A 39 2.97 -12.98 8.35
N ALA A 40 1.65 -12.87 8.31
CA ALA A 40 0.95 -11.59 8.44
C ALA A 40 1.30 -10.89 9.76
N ALA A 41 1.27 -11.62 10.88
CA ALA A 41 1.60 -11.07 12.19
C ALA A 41 3.04 -10.54 12.27
N ARG A 42 4.01 -11.19 11.61
CA ARG A 42 5.39 -10.70 11.52
C ARG A 42 5.46 -9.35 10.80
N VAL A 43 4.75 -9.21 9.67
CA VAL A 43 4.68 -7.94 8.93
C VAL A 43 4.04 -6.86 9.79
N THR A 44 2.87 -7.14 10.38
CA THR A 44 2.18 -6.20 11.27
C THR A 44 3.08 -5.73 12.40
N ALA A 45 3.68 -6.66 13.14
CA ALA A 45 4.53 -6.32 14.28
C ALA A 45 5.78 -5.52 13.86
N ALA A 46 6.37 -5.81 12.70
CA ALA A 46 7.53 -5.07 12.22
C ALA A 46 7.18 -3.63 11.80
N VAL A 47 6.04 -3.42 11.16
CA VAL A 47 5.54 -2.08 10.78
C VAL A 47 5.22 -1.26 12.02
N GLU A 48 4.52 -1.83 13.01
CA GLU A 48 4.24 -1.10 14.26
C GLU A 48 5.53 -0.69 14.97
N ARG A 49 6.52 -1.60 15.09
CA ARG A 49 7.83 -1.26 15.67
C ARG A 49 8.55 -0.15 14.91
N LEU A 50 8.44 -0.13 13.58
CA LEU A 50 9.03 0.94 12.76
C LEU A 50 8.35 2.28 13.07
N VAL A 51 7.02 2.31 13.14
CA VAL A 51 6.27 3.53 13.45
C VAL A 51 6.63 4.06 14.83
N ASP A 52 6.64 3.18 15.85
CA ASP A 52 7.02 3.54 17.22
C ASP A 52 8.45 4.10 17.29
N ALA A 53 9.40 3.45 16.61
CA ALA A 53 10.79 3.88 16.58
C ALA A 53 10.96 5.26 15.92
N VAL A 54 10.25 5.51 14.82
CA VAL A 54 10.29 6.79 14.11
C VAL A 54 9.72 7.89 15.01
N ALA A 55 8.56 7.65 15.62
CA ALA A 55 7.91 8.59 16.53
C ALA A 55 8.80 8.96 17.73
N ALA A 56 9.56 8.00 18.27
CA ALA A 56 10.47 8.23 19.39
C ALA A 56 11.81 8.89 19.00
N SER A 57 12.20 8.82 17.72
CA SER A 57 13.55 9.21 17.27
C SER A 57 13.69 10.68 16.85
N GLY A 58 12.58 11.36 16.54
CA GLY A 58 12.59 12.74 16.02
C GLY A 58 13.20 12.89 14.62
N VAL A 59 13.46 11.78 13.92
CA VAL A 59 14.00 11.80 12.55
C VAL A 59 12.89 11.91 11.52
N THR A 60 13.21 12.47 10.35
CA THR A 60 12.32 12.44 9.19
C THR A 60 12.47 11.11 8.47
N LEU A 61 11.42 10.29 8.46
CA LEU A 61 11.35 9.07 7.65
C LEU A 61 10.76 9.38 6.28
N VAL A 62 11.50 9.06 5.22
CA VAL A 62 10.97 8.98 3.85
C VAL A 62 10.81 7.51 3.49
N ALA A 63 9.58 7.01 3.49
CA ALA A 63 9.28 5.63 3.11
C ALA A 63 8.88 5.56 1.64
N VAL A 64 9.58 4.73 0.86
CA VAL A 64 9.23 4.43 -0.54
C VAL A 64 8.69 3.00 -0.60
N THR A 65 7.48 2.86 -1.14
CA THR A 65 6.79 1.59 -1.28
C THR A 65 6.13 1.49 -2.65
N ASN A 66 5.67 0.28 -3.00
CA ASN A 66 4.97 0.02 -4.25
C ASN A 66 3.47 -0.04 -3.99
N GLU A 67 2.70 0.42 -4.96
CA GLU A 67 1.27 0.14 -5.05
C GLU A 67 1.04 -1.11 -5.90
N VAL A 68 0.38 -2.12 -5.33
CA VAL A 68 0.21 -3.45 -5.95
C VAL A 68 -1.27 -3.89 -6.00
N GLY A 69 -2.17 -3.09 -5.43
CA GLY A 69 -3.60 -3.40 -5.34
C GLY A 69 -4.42 -3.03 -6.58
N LEU A 70 -3.83 -2.31 -7.53
CA LEU A 70 -4.52 -1.80 -8.74
C LEU A 70 -4.62 -2.81 -9.89
N GLY A 71 -4.17 -4.05 -9.68
CA GLY A 71 -4.20 -5.13 -10.66
C GLY A 71 -5.22 -6.24 -10.33
N VAL A 72 -5.15 -7.32 -11.11
CA VAL A 72 -5.96 -8.53 -10.89
C VAL A 72 -5.54 -9.26 -9.60
N VAL A 73 -6.47 -9.99 -8.98
CA VAL A 73 -6.17 -10.85 -7.84
C VAL A 73 -5.27 -12.02 -8.29
N PRO A 74 -4.10 -12.22 -7.66
CA PRO A 74 -3.22 -13.33 -8.03
C PRO A 74 -3.84 -14.71 -7.79
N GLU A 75 -3.54 -15.67 -8.66
CA GLU A 75 -3.95 -17.07 -8.50
C GLU A 75 -3.24 -17.76 -7.32
N TYR A 76 -2.01 -17.33 -7.00
CA TYR A 76 -1.18 -17.93 -5.96
C TYR A 76 -1.50 -17.37 -4.55
N PRO A 77 -1.76 -18.21 -3.54
CA PRO A 77 -2.04 -17.77 -2.17
C PRO A 77 -0.98 -16.84 -1.60
N LEU A 78 0.30 -17.15 -1.81
CA LEU A 78 1.41 -16.34 -1.33
C LEU A 78 1.46 -14.95 -1.97
N ALA A 79 1.13 -14.85 -3.25
CA ALA A 79 1.04 -13.57 -3.94
C ALA A 79 -0.13 -12.74 -3.44
N ARG A 80 -1.26 -13.36 -3.09
CA ARG A 80 -2.39 -12.68 -2.41
C ARG A 80 -1.97 -12.18 -1.03
N LEU A 81 -1.33 -13.04 -0.22
CA LEU A 81 -0.81 -12.65 1.09
C LEU A 81 0.14 -11.45 0.99
N TYR A 82 1.10 -11.52 0.06
CA TYR A 82 2.02 -10.40 -0.18
C TYR A 82 1.28 -9.12 -0.57
N ARG A 83 0.33 -9.20 -1.52
CA ARG A 83 -0.47 -8.06 -1.96
C ARG A 83 -1.21 -7.41 -0.79
N ASP A 84 -1.89 -8.22 0.01
CA ASP A 84 -2.74 -7.76 1.09
C ASP A 84 -1.89 -7.18 2.25
N GLN A 85 -0.76 -7.82 2.59
CA GLN A 85 0.13 -7.33 3.64
C GLN A 85 0.89 -6.07 3.24
N LEU A 86 1.31 -5.94 1.97
CA LEU A 86 1.91 -4.69 1.47
C LEU A 86 0.87 -3.54 1.48
N GLY A 87 -0.35 -3.81 1.05
CA GLY A 87 -1.45 -2.83 1.11
C GLY A 87 -1.75 -2.37 2.54
N TRP A 88 -1.82 -3.32 3.48
CA TRP A 88 -1.99 -3.00 4.91
C TRP A 88 -0.83 -2.17 5.46
N ALA A 89 0.42 -2.54 5.14
CA ALA A 89 1.60 -1.79 5.59
C ALA A 89 1.60 -0.35 5.02
N ASN A 90 1.27 -0.19 3.74
CA ASN A 90 1.14 1.11 3.10
C ASN A 90 0.09 1.98 3.81
N GLN A 91 -1.09 1.44 4.09
CA GLN A 91 -2.15 2.14 4.83
C GLN A 91 -1.71 2.53 6.24
N ARG A 92 -1.03 1.61 6.94
CA ARG A 92 -0.57 1.86 8.31
C ARG A 92 0.47 2.98 8.38
N LEU A 93 1.43 3.01 7.45
CA LEU A 93 2.41 4.10 7.34
C LEU A 93 1.74 5.42 6.91
N ALA A 94 0.82 5.35 5.94
CA ALA A 94 0.11 6.52 5.42
C ALA A 94 -0.74 7.24 6.47
N ARG A 95 -1.25 6.51 7.48
CA ARG A 95 -2.07 7.09 8.56
C ARG A 95 -1.34 8.19 9.33
N ASP A 96 -0.05 7.98 9.62
CA ASP A 96 0.74 8.89 10.45
C ASP A 96 1.73 9.74 9.63
N ALA A 97 1.89 9.45 8.33
CA ALA A 97 2.77 10.20 7.45
C ALA A 97 2.28 11.64 7.28
N ASP A 98 3.16 12.63 7.28
CA ASP A 98 2.79 14.04 7.00
C ASP A 98 2.39 14.24 5.54
N GLY A 99 3.13 13.63 4.61
CA GLY A 99 2.88 13.63 3.16
C GLY A 99 2.67 12.23 2.60
N LEU A 100 1.80 12.10 1.59
CA LEU A 100 1.52 10.84 0.92
C LEU A 100 1.38 11.07 -0.59
N TYR A 101 2.28 10.48 -1.36
CA TYR A 101 2.36 10.70 -2.81
C TYR A 101 2.29 9.39 -3.57
N LEU A 102 1.47 9.36 -4.63
CA LEU A 102 1.51 8.33 -5.66
C LEU A 102 2.30 8.86 -6.85
N LEU A 103 3.35 8.16 -7.27
CA LEU A 103 4.09 8.53 -8.47
C LEU A 103 3.58 7.76 -9.68
N VAL A 104 3.20 8.49 -10.75
CA VAL A 104 2.74 7.93 -12.02
C VAL A 104 3.51 8.59 -13.16
N SER A 105 4.28 7.81 -13.93
CA SER A 105 5.10 8.32 -15.05
C SER A 105 6.03 9.50 -14.67
N GLY A 106 6.52 9.51 -13.43
CA GLY A 106 7.37 10.58 -12.90
C GLY A 106 6.62 11.79 -12.33
N TYR A 107 5.30 11.84 -12.44
CA TYR A 107 4.47 12.87 -11.83
C TYR A 107 4.03 12.44 -10.43
N ALA A 108 4.10 13.38 -9.48
CA ALA A 108 3.64 13.16 -8.11
C ALA A 108 2.19 13.61 -7.96
N LEU A 109 1.34 12.68 -7.52
CA LEU A 109 -0.03 12.95 -7.09
C LEU A 109 -0.09 13.00 -5.56
N ASP A 110 -0.42 14.15 -5.00
CA ASP A 110 -0.64 14.32 -3.56
C ASP A 110 -1.98 13.71 -3.16
N LEU A 111 -1.94 12.54 -2.52
CA LEU A 111 -3.13 11.80 -2.14
C LEU A 111 -3.87 12.43 -0.95
N LYS A 112 -3.17 13.18 -0.09
CA LYS A 112 -3.82 13.88 1.03
C LYS A 112 -4.57 15.11 0.54
N ALA A 113 -3.98 15.88 -0.37
CA ALA A 113 -4.66 16.99 -1.02
C ALA A 113 -5.88 16.51 -1.81
N LEU A 114 -5.74 15.39 -2.53
CA LEU A 114 -6.85 14.78 -3.26
C LEU A 114 -7.98 14.32 -2.33
N ALA A 115 -7.65 13.73 -1.18
CA ALA A 115 -8.64 13.27 -0.19
C ALA A 115 -9.36 14.42 0.54
N ALA A 116 -8.70 15.57 0.72
CA ALA A 116 -9.31 16.77 1.29
C ALA A 116 -10.38 17.39 0.36
N GLY A 117 -10.45 16.96 -0.90
CA GLY A 117 -11.31 17.53 -1.93
C GLY A 117 -10.84 18.93 -2.36
N PRO A 118 -11.49 19.53 -3.37
CA PRO A 118 -11.33 20.96 -3.60
C PRO A 118 -11.81 21.68 -2.34
N ALA A 119 -10.87 22.18 -1.53
CA ALA A 119 -11.16 22.86 -0.29
C ALA A 119 -12.17 23.98 -0.56
N ALA A 120 -13.43 23.81 -0.17
CA ALA A 120 -14.42 24.87 -0.01
C ALA A 120 -14.26 26.03 -1.02
N ALA A 121 -14.00 25.71 -2.30
CA ALA A 121 -14.15 26.67 -3.36
C ALA A 121 -15.67 26.77 -3.41
N GLY A 122 -16.21 27.78 -2.72
CA GLY A 122 -17.63 28.06 -2.73
C GLY A 122 -18.08 27.94 -4.17
N ASP A 123 -19.19 27.22 -4.36
CA ASP A 123 -19.84 27.16 -5.68
C ASP A 123 -19.79 28.58 -6.25
N PRO A 124 -19.12 28.82 -7.39
CA PRO A 124 -19.00 30.16 -7.92
C PRO A 124 -20.41 30.74 -7.94
N SER A 125 -20.58 31.89 -7.28
CA SER A 125 -21.88 32.54 -7.31
C SER A 125 -22.23 32.80 -8.77
N ASP A 126 -23.50 32.90 -9.14
CA ASP A 126 -23.89 33.23 -10.53
C ASP A 126 -23.17 34.50 -11.04
N ASP A 127 -22.70 35.38 -10.15
CA ASP A 127 -21.90 36.56 -10.48
C ASP A 127 -20.46 36.27 -10.93
N ASP A 128 -19.90 35.12 -10.60
CA ASP A 128 -18.57 34.67 -11.01
C ASP A 128 -18.57 33.97 -12.37
N LEU A 129 -19.75 33.65 -12.92
CA LEU A 129 -19.90 33.04 -14.24
C LEU A 129 -19.79 34.11 -15.35
N PRO A 130 -19.08 33.82 -16.46
CA PRO A 130 -19.07 34.70 -17.63
C PRO A 130 -20.51 34.89 -18.13
N SER A 131 -20.83 36.10 -18.60
CA SER A 131 -22.19 36.53 -18.99
C SER A 131 -22.87 35.63 -20.03
N THR A 132 -22.13 34.73 -20.67
CA THR A 132 -22.61 33.73 -21.63
C THR A 132 -23.26 32.50 -20.99
N LEU A 133 -23.16 32.31 -19.67
CA LEU A 133 -23.67 31.15 -18.95
C LEU A 133 -24.81 31.48 -17.97
N LYS A 134 -25.21 32.74 -17.83
CA LYS A 134 -26.38 33.14 -17.02
C LYS A 134 -27.68 32.76 -17.74
N GLU A 135 -28.62 32.12 -17.06
CA GLU A 135 -29.94 31.81 -17.64
C GLU A 135 -30.68 33.10 -18.03
N PRO A 136 -31.31 33.16 -19.21
CA PRO A 136 -32.07 34.34 -19.61
C PRO A 136 -33.30 34.52 -18.71
N GLN A 137 -33.43 35.71 -18.12
CA GLN A 137 -34.61 36.15 -17.35
C GLN A 137 -35.83 36.35 -18.24
#